data_AF-A0A0F8X354-F1
#
_entry.id   AF-A0A0F8X354-F1
#
_cell.length_a   1.000
_cell.length_b   1.000
_cell.length_c   1.000
_cell.angle_alpha   90.00
_cell.angle_beta   90.00
_cell.angle_gamma   90.00
#
_symmetry.space_group_name_H-M   'P 1'
#
loop_
_entity.id
_entity.type
_entity.pdbx_description
1 polymer ?
#
loop_
_entity_poly.entity_id
_entity_poly.type
_entity_poly.pdbx_seq_one_letter_code
_entity_poly.pdbx_strand_id
1 'polypeptide(L)'
;MKKKRVAILGFMDSWKRAPWEDYDYEIWCMNQFELYAIPRYDRWFDMHTWFNLITRPVGKELFKRRKVSSHVHWLSKHCEVPIYMPKKYNMIKNSIAYPIEKMLKIHGPVFTNTVDYEIALAVEEGFKEIQIYGIAMQGIDEIWQQRNSLSYFVGYAKGKGVDVYIPSNHNFLRINQIYGYNTKNIEPYWKYLNSNQTM
;
A
#
# COMPACT_ATOMS: atom_id res chain seq x y z
N MET A 1 -18.87 12.95 5.63
CA MET A 1 -17.59 13.36 6.26
C MET A 1 -16.45 12.63 5.58
N LYS A 2 -15.24 13.20 5.54
CA LYS A 2 -14.07 12.48 5.02
C LYS A 2 -13.75 11.31 5.96
N LYS A 3 -13.58 10.10 5.42
CA LYS A 3 -13.18 8.92 6.20
C LYS A 3 -11.83 9.18 6.86
N LYS A 4 -11.61 8.58 8.04
CA LYS A 4 -10.40 8.77 8.84
C LYS A 4 -9.50 7.55 8.90
N ARG A 5 -9.91 6.44 8.29
CA ARG A 5 -9.17 5.18 8.32
C ARG A 5 -8.97 4.63 6.92
N VAL A 6 -7.84 3.98 6.67
CA VAL A 6 -7.51 3.39 5.37
C VAL A 6 -6.87 2.02 5.54
N ALA A 7 -7.25 1.09 4.67
CA ALA A 7 -6.55 -0.17 4.47
C ALA A 7 -5.83 -0.16 3.12
N ILE A 8 -4.53 -0.44 3.14
CA ILE A 8 -3.64 -0.52 1.98
C ILE A 8 -3.42 -2.01 1.65
N LEU A 9 -3.64 -2.39 0.38
CA LEU A 9 -3.64 -3.78 -0.04
C LEU A 9 -2.53 -4.12 -1.03
N GLY A 10 -1.75 -5.13 -0.67
CA GLY A 10 -0.78 -5.83 -1.50
C GLY A 10 -1.16 -7.27 -1.81
N PHE A 11 -0.28 -7.95 -2.55
CA PHE A 11 -0.56 -9.19 -3.26
C PHE A 11 -0.55 -10.47 -2.38
N MET A 12 -0.08 -10.41 -1.14
CA MET A 12 -0.01 -11.58 -0.25
C MET A 12 -1.32 -11.82 0.51
N ASP A 13 -1.57 -13.07 0.91
CA ASP A 13 -2.88 -13.57 1.39
C ASP A 13 -3.60 -12.79 2.49
N SER A 14 -2.91 -11.97 3.31
CA SER A 14 -3.64 -11.26 4.37
C SER A 14 -4.58 -10.18 3.86
N TRP A 15 -4.52 -9.76 2.58
CA TRP A 15 -5.52 -8.85 2.03
C TRP A 15 -6.95 -9.38 2.23
N LYS A 16 -7.12 -10.71 2.30
CA LYS A 16 -8.41 -11.36 2.59
C LYS A 16 -8.99 -10.95 3.96
N ARG A 17 -8.16 -10.45 4.87
CA ARG A 17 -8.54 -9.97 6.21
C ARG A 17 -8.67 -8.45 6.31
N ALA A 18 -8.60 -7.74 5.18
CA ALA A 18 -8.90 -6.32 5.15
C ALA A 18 -10.34 -6.05 5.65
N PRO A 19 -10.64 -4.84 6.14
CA PRO A 19 -11.95 -4.47 6.67
C PRO A 19 -13.00 -4.28 5.56
N TRP A 20 -13.38 -5.36 4.88
CA TRP A 20 -14.24 -5.32 3.70
C TRP A 20 -15.63 -4.76 3.98
N GLU A 21 -16.19 -5.05 5.15
CA GLU A 21 -17.54 -4.67 5.55
C GLU A 21 -17.58 -3.37 6.38
N ASP A 22 -16.43 -2.84 6.81
CA ASP A 22 -16.35 -1.58 7.55
C ASP A 22 -16.12 -0.40 6.59
N TYR A 23 -17.21 0.31 6.29
CA TYR A 23 -17.21 1.45 5.38
C TYR A 23 -16.59 2.72 5.97
N ASP A 24 -16.18 2.75 7.24
CA ASP A 24 -15.36 3.84 7.77
C ASP A 24 -13.92 3.78 7.26
N TYR A 25 -13.50 2.63 6.71
CA TYR A 25 -12.24 2.49 5.98
C TYR A 25 -12.41 2.84 4.50
N GLU A 26 -11.46 3.62 3.98
CA GLU A 26 -11.09 3.54 2.57
C GLU A 26 -10.28 2.27 2.31
N ILE A 27 -10.48 1.65 1.16
CA ILE A 27 -9.65 0.54 0.68
C ILE A 27 -8.81 1.03 -0.50
N TRP A 28 -7.49 1.04 -0.34
CA TRP A 28 -6.53 1.44 -1.37
C TRP A 28 -5.85 0.22 -1.95
N CYS A 29 -5.82 0.15 -3.27
CA CYS A 29 -5.24 -0.95 -4.03
C CYS A 29 -4.20 -0.42 -5.01
N MET A 30 -3.30 -1.30 -5.44
CA MET A 30 -2.18 -0.90 -6.27
C MET A 30 -1.91 -1.82 -7.46
N ASN A 31 -1.32 -1.27 -8.51
CA ASN A 31 -0.79 -2.03 -9.64
C ASN A 31 -1.86 -2.97 -10.21
N GLN A 32 -1.48 -4.22 -10.50
CA GLN A 32 -2.34 -5.26 -11.05
C GLN A 32 -3.26 -5.95 -10.02
N PHE A 33 -3.61 -5.28 -8.93
CA PHE A 33 -4.44 -5.88 -7.88
C PHE A 33 -5.87 -6.19 -8.37
N GLU A 34 -6.27 -5.68 -9.54
CA GLU A 34 -7.52 -6.05 -10.19
C GLU A 34 -7.57 -7.54 -10.54
N LEU A 35 -6.46 -8.26 -10.55
CA LEU A 35 -6.46 -9.70 -10.77
C LEU A 35 -7.22 -10.43 -9.65
N TYR A 36 -7.27 -9.87 -8.44
CA TYR A 36 -8.05 -10.38 -7.32
C TYR A 36 -9.50 -9.91 -7.45
N ALA A 37 -10.45 -10.82 -7.23
CA ALA A 37 -11.87 -10.48 -7.20
C ALA A 37 -12.19 -9.92 -5.81
N ILE A 38 -12.07 -8.61 -5.65
CA ILE A 38 -12.30 -7.91 -4.39
C ILE A 38 -13.66 -7.20 -4.39
N PRO A 39 -14.33 -7.09 -3.22
CA PRO A 39 -15.70 -6.60 -3.16
C PRO A 39 -15.81 -5.07 -3.32
N ARG A 40 -14.78 -4.31 -2.95
CA ARG A 40 -14.76 -2.84 -3.08
C ARG A 40 -13.34 -2.29 -3.10
N TYR A 41 -13.20 -1.05 -3.56
CA TYR A 41 -12.01 -0.22 -3.44
C TYR A 41 -12.42 1.25 -3.56
N ASP A 42 -11.70 2.15 -2.89
CA ASP A 42 -12.01 3.59 -2.83
C ASP A 42 -10.99 4.41 -3.63
N ARG A 43 -9.72 3.96 -3.73
CA ARG A 43 -8.66 4.59 -4.54
C ARG A 43 -7.72 3.53 -5.12
N TRP A 44 -7.11 3.85 -6.24
CA TRP A 44 -6.12 3.00 -6.90
C TRP A 44 -4.79 3.72 -7.08
N PHE A 45 -3.68 2.99 -7.05
CA PHE A 45 -2.34 3.52 -7.24
C PHE A 45 -1.59 2.70 -8.28
N ASP A 46 -1.05 3.35 -9.31
CA ASP A 46 -0.03 2.72 -10.16
C ASP A 46 1.11 3.70 -10.38
N MET A 47 2.17 3.51 -9.59
CA MET A 47 3.35 4.37 -9.58
C MET A 47 4.44 3.91 -10.57
N HIS A 48 4.12 2.95 -11.44
CA HIS A 48 5.05 2.56 -12.49
C HIS A 48 5.25 3.68 -13.50
N THR A 49 6.44 3.69 -14.11
CA THR A 49 6.65 4.48 -15.33
C THR A 49 5.69 4.02 -16.42
N TRP A 50 5.34 4.92 -17.34
CA TRP A 50 4.47 4.58 -18.47
C TRP A 50 4.99 3.38 -19.27
N PHE A 51 6.32 3.32 -19.47
CA PHE A 51 6.97 2.21 -20.16
C PHE A 51 6.70 0.89 -19.45
N ASN A 52 6.94 0.82 -18.13
CA ASN A 52 6.69 -0.39 -17.35
C ASN A 52 5.20 -0.76 -17.37
N LEU A 53 4.30 0.21 -17.31
CA LEU A 53 2.87 -0.03 -17.35
C LEU A 53 2.40 -0.74 -18.63
N ILE A 54 2.95 -0.36 -19.79
CA ILE A 54 2.56 -0.92 -21.09
C ILE A 54 3.36 -2.16 -21.49
N THR A 55 4.58 -2.36 -20.97
CA THR A 55 5.46 -3.48 -21.35
C THR A 55 5.49 -4.62 -20.35
N ARG A 56 5.07 -4.42 -19.09
CA ARG A 56 5.11 -5.48 -18.07
C ARG A 56 4.32 -6.69 -18.55
N PRO A 57 4.94 -7.88 -18.59
CA PRO A 57 4.24 -9.10 -18.94
C PRO A 57 3.17 -9.36 -17.88
N VAL A 58 1.95 -9.57 -18.33
CA VAL A 58 0.86 -9.98 -17.45
C VAL A 58 0.37 -11.33 -17.90
N GLY A 59 -0.02 -12.18 -16.95
CA GLY A 59 -0.59 -13.49 -17.25
C GLY A 59 -1.80 -13.33 -18.18
N LYS A 60 -1.60 -13.54 -19.49
CA LYS A 60 -2.63 -13.41 -20.52
C LYS A 60 -3.90 -14.20 -20.16
N GLU A 61 -3.76 -15.31 -19.44
CA GLU A 61 -4.87 -16.14 -18.99
C GLU A 61 -5.78 -15.46 -17.96
N LEU A 62 -5.21 -14.71 -17.01
CA LEU A 62 -5.98 -14.06 -15.94
C LEU A 62 -6.85 -12.91 -16.49
N PHE A 63 -6.36 -12.21 -17.53
CA PHE A 63 -7.12 -11.15 -18.19
C PHE A 63 -8.25 -11.66 -19.09
N LYS A 64 -8.05 -12.81 -19.76
CA LYS A 64 -9.09 -13.45 -20.59
C LYS A 64 -10.37 -13.73 -19.80
N ARG A 65 -10.24 -14.13 -18.52
CA ARG A 65 -11.39 -14.40 -17.64
C ARG A 65 -12.23 -13.16 -17.32
N ARG A 66 -11.69 -11.95 -17.51
CA ARG A 66 -12.36 -10.68 -17.19
C ARG A 66 -12.72 -9.80 -18.39
N LYS A 67 -12.55 -10.31 -19.63
CA LYS A 67 -12.72 -9.53 -20.88
C LYS A 67 -11.85 -8.26 -20.94
N VAL A 68 -10.74 -8.25 -20.21
CA VAL A 68 -9.75 -7.17 -20.21
C VAL A 68 -8.62 -7.57 -21.16
N SER A 69 -8.10 -6.64 -21.97
CA SER A 69 -6.98 -6.96 -22.88
C SER A 69 -5.60 -6.68 -22.27
N SER A 70 -5.52 -5.79 -21.28
CA SER A 70 -4.29 -5.41 -20.56
C SER A 70 -4.62 -4.66 -19.26
N HIS A 71 -3.63 -4.49 -18.38
CA HIS A 71 -3.78 -3.67 -17.18
C HIS A 71 -4.23 -2.22 -17.52
N VAL A 72 -3.64 -1.62 -18.55
CA VAL A 72 -4.02 -0.28 -19.04
C VAL A 72 -5.47 -0.25 -19.54
N HIS A 73 -5.93 -1.31 -20.20
CA HIS A 73 -7.35 -1.42 -20.58
C HIS A 73 -8.23 -1.40 -19.32
N TRP A 74 -7.87 -2.14 -18.28
CA TRP A 74 -8.60 -2.13 -17.01
C TRP A 74 -8.63 -0.75 -16.36
N LEU A 75 -7.48 -0.10 -16.21
CA LEU A 75 -7.40 1.27 -15.68
C LEU A 75 -8.25 2.26 -16.48
N SER A 76 -8.29 2.12 -17.81
CA SER A 76 -9.02 3.03 -18.70
C SER A 76 -10.53 2.79 -18.75
N LYS A 77 -10.96 1.52 -18.65
CA LYS A 77 -12.35 1.12 -18.94
C LYS A 77 -13.15 0.60 -17.76
N HIS A 78 -12.50 0.16 -16.69
CA HIS A 78 -13.15 -0.57 -15.60
C HIS A 78 -12.88 0.01 -14.21
N CYS A 79 -11.76 0.71 -14.01
CA CYS A 79 -11.47 1.34 -12.73
C CYS A 79 -12.24 2.67 -12.59
N GLU A 80 -13.24 2.71 -11.71
CA GLU A 80 -14.15 3.85 -11.55
C GLU A 80 -13.73 4.85 -10.48
N VAL A 81 -12.70 4.54 -9.70
CA VAL A 81 -12.18 5.38 -8.62
C VAL A 81 -10.99 6.25 -9.07
N PRO A 82 -10.58 7.26 -8.30
CA PRO A 82 -9.32 7.98 -8.54
C PRO A 82 -8.10 7.05 -8.62
N ILE A 83 -7.28 7.23 -9.66
CA ILE A 83 -6.07 6.44 -9.91
C ILE A 83 -4.85 7.36 -9.80
N TYR A 84 -4.08 7.22 -8.73
CA TYR A 84 -2.85 7.99 -8.52
C TYR A 84 -1.72 7.39 -9.35
N MET A 85 -1.08 8.25 -10.14
CA MET A 85 0.01 7.89 -11.05
C MET A 85 1.09 8.96 -11.04
N PRO A 86 2.31 8.71 -11.57
CA PRO A 86 3.38 9.72 -11.57
C PRO A 86 3.02 11.03 -12.29
N LYS A 87 2.08 10.97 -13.23
CA LYS A 87 1.46 12.13 -13.90
C LYS A 87 0.04 11.78 -14.34
N LYS A 88 -0.74 12.79 -14.72
CA LYS A 88 -2.05 12.59 -15.34
C LYS A 88 -1.89 12.04 -16.76
N TYR A 89 -2.63 10.98 -17.08
CA TYR A 89 -2.68 10.38 -18.42
C TYR A 89 -4.06 10.55 -19.05
N ASN A 90 -4.15 11.30 -20.15
CA ASN A 90 -5.45 11.62 -20.79
C ASN A 90 -6.27 10.40 -21.23
N MET A 91 -5.61 9.28 -21.55
CA MET A 91 -6.27 8.04 -21.96
C MET A 91 -6.80 7.19 -20.80
N ILE A 92 -6.43 7.52 -19.55
CA ILE A 92 -6.93 6.88 -18.34
C ILE A 92 -7.80 7.93 -17.65
N LYS A 93 -9.12 7.80 -17.84
CA LYS A 93 -10.13 8.81 -17.44
C LYS A 93 -9.95 9.30 -16.00
N ASN A 94 -9.73 8.37 -15.07
CA ASN A 94 -9.65 8.66 -13.64
C ASN A 94 -8.21 8.85 -13.14
N SER A 95 -7.23 9.00 -14.03
CA SER A 95 -5.83 9.25 -13.67
C SER A 95 -5.65 10.64 -13.05
N ILE A 96 -5.02 10.66 -11.88
CA ILE A 96 -4.62 11.85 -11.13
C ILE A 96 -3.11 11.81 -10.96
N ALA A 97 -2.46 12.95 -11.16
CA ALA A 97 -1.04 13.10 -10.85
C ALA A 97 -0.85 13.03 -9.33
N TYR A 98 -0.04 12.09 -8.87
CA TYR A 98 0.38 12.01 -7.48
C TYR A 98 1.16 13.28 -7.12
N PRO A 99 0.94 13.89 -5.93
CA PRO A 99 1.55 15.15 -5.53
C PRO A 99 3.03 14.99 -5.14
N ILE A 100 3.85 14.44 -6.02
CA ILE A 100 5.22 14.01 -5.71
C ILE A 100 6.11 15.15 -5.25
N GLU A 101 5.99 16.35 -5.83
CA GLU A 101 6.79 17.52 -5.43
C GLU A 101 6.56 17.90 -3.96
N LYS A 102 5.29 17.90 -3.51
CA LYS A 102 4.93 18.13 -2.12
C LYS A 102 5.54 17.03 -1.24
N MET A 103 5.42 15.78 -1.66
CA MET A 103 5.88 14.63 -0.88
C MET A 103 7.40 14.58 -0.75
N LEU A 104 8.14 14.92 -1.80
CA LEU A 104 9.59 15.03 -1.77
C LEU A 104 10.06 16.15 -0.84
N LYS A 105 9.33 17.27 -0.77
CA LYS A 105 9.65 18.36 0.16
C LYS A 105 9.48 17.95 1.63
N ILE A 106 8.55 17.04 1.93
CA ILE A 106 8.23 16.62 3.30
C ILE A 106 9.11 15.45 3.74
N HIS A 107 9.29 14.45 2.87
CA HIS A 107 9.90 13.17 3.22
C HIS A 107 11.31 12.98 2.63
N GLY A 108 11.70 13.81 1.66
CA GLY A 108 12.88 13.56 0.85
C GLY A 108 12.65 12.45 -0.20
N PRO A 109 13.68 12.13 -1.01
CA PRO A 109 13.60 11.16 -2.11
C PRO A 109 13.76 9.71 -1.61
N VAL A 110 12.94 9.31 -0.63
CA VAL A 110 13.02 8.00 0.02
C VAL A 110 11.97 7.01 -0.48
N PHE A 111 11.22 7.32 -1.54
CA PHE A 111 10.16 6.48 -2.09
C PHE A 111 10.71 5.41 -3.04
N THR A 112 10.43 4.14 -2.79
CA THR A 112 10.98 3.02 -3.58
C THR A 112 9.91 2.04 -4.07
N ASN A 113 8.70 2.09 -3.53
CA ASN A 113 7.60 1.20 -3.86
C ASN A 113 6.24 1.91 -3.71
N THR A 114 5.16 1.36 -4.27
CA THR A 114 3.82 1.99 -4.24
C THR A 114 3.29 2.24 -2.83
N VAL A 115 3.56 1.35 -1.88
CA VAL A 115 3.08 1.42 -0.48
C VAL A 115 3.60 2.69 0.20
N ASP A 116 4.84 3.09 -0.10
CA ASP A 116 5.43 4.33 0.41
C ASP A 116 4.59 5.56 0.05
N TYR A 117 4.13 5.62 -1.21
CA TYR A 117 3.30 6.71 -1.71
C TYR A 117 1.91 6.70 -1.05
N GLU A 118 1.34 5.51 -0.83
CA GLU A 118 0.05 5.37 -0.14
C GLU A 118 0.15 5.82 1.32
N ILE A 119 1.17 5.37 2.07
CA ILE A 119 1.33 5.79 3.47
C ILE A 119 1.56 7.31 3.55
N ALA A 120 2.45 7.86 2.72
CA ALA A 120 2.71 9.30 2.71
C ALA A 120 1.45 10.11 2.43
N LEU A 121 0.69 9.74 1.40
CA LEU A 121 -0.55 10.43 1.07
C LEU A 121 -1.58 10.31 2.20
N ALA A 122 -1.76 9.13 2.79
CA ALA A 122 -2.70 8.93 3.89
C ALA A 122 -2.36 9.80 5.10
N VAL A 123 -1.10 9.84 5.52
CA VAL A 123 -0.66 10.66 6.66
C VAL A 123 -0.89 12.15 6.36
N GLU A 124 -0.47 12.62 5.19
CA GLU A 124 -0.59 14.03 4.80
C GLU A 124 -2.02 14.47 4.51
N GLU A 125 -2.92 13.53 4.22
CA GLU A 125 -4.35 13.77 4.08
C GLU A 125 -5.12 13.73 5.42
N GLY A 126 -4.43 13.42 6.52
CA GLY A 126 -4.97 13.46 7.88
C GLY A 126 -5.68 12.19 8.34
N PHE A 127 -5.44 11.06 7.68
CA PHE A 127 -5.90 9.75 8.19
C PHE A 127 -5.32 9.50 9.58
N LYS A 128 -6.10 8.82 10.42
CA LYS A 128 -5.78 8.54 11.82
C LYS A 128 -5.40 7.08 12.06
N GLU A 129 -5.72 6.23 11.11
CA GLU A 129 -5.37 4.82 11.15
C GLU A 129 -5.05 4.32 9.74
N ILE A 130 -3.98 3.54 9.62
CA ILE A 130 -3.52 2.88 8.41
C ILE A 130 -3.35 1.39 8.71
N GLN A 131 -4.07 0.54 8.00
CA GLN A 131 -3.90 -0.91 8.06
C GLN A 131 -3.23 -1.41 6.79
N ILE A 132 -2.15 -2.16 6.90
CA ILE A 132 -1.37 -2.61 5.73
C ILE A 132 -1.50 -4.12 5.61
N TYR A 133 -2.09 -4.60 4.52
CA TYR A 133 -2.32 -6.01 4.26
C TYR A 133 -1.62 -6.47 3.00
N GLY A 134 -1.15 -7.71 2.97
CA GLY A 134 -0.64 -8.34 1.76
C GLY A 134 0.72 -7.83 1.30
N ILE A 135 1.44 -7.10 2.15
CA ILE A 135 2.79 -6.59 1.90
C ILE A 135 3.76 -7.37 2.76
N ALA A 136 4.67 -8.11 2.12
CA ALA A 136 5.65 -8.92 2.83
C ALA A 136 7.11 -8.61 2.47
N MET A 137 7.35 -8.04 1.29
CA MET A 137 8.67 -7.66 0.77
C MET A 137 9.73 -8.74 1.02
N GLN A 138 9.49 -9.97 0.58
CA GLN A 138 10.31 -11.14 0.96
C GLN A 138 11.46 -11.44 -0.02
N GLY A 139 11.41 -10.91 -1.25
CA GLY A 139 12.49 -11.10 -2.21
C GLY A 139 13.76 -10.38 -1.76
N ILE A 140 14.94 -10.93 -2.09
CA ILE A 140 16.22 -10.36 -1.66
C ILE A 140 16.40 -8.90 -2.12
N ASP A 141 15.98 -8.60 -3.35
CA ASP A 141 16.01 -7.24 -3.89
C ASP A 141 15.01 -6.32 -3.19
N GLU A 142 13.82 -6.82 -2.85
CA GLU A 142 12.80 -6.08 -2.10
C GLU A 142 13.29 -5.77 -0.68
N ILE A 143 14.04 -6.69 -0.06
CA ILE A 143 14.64 -6.49 1.27
C ILE A 143 15.61 -5.31 1.25
N TRP A 144 16.56 -5.30 0.32
CA TRP A 144 17.62 -4.30 0.30
C TRP A 144 17.14 -2.94 -0.22
N GLN A 145 16.20 -2.93 -1.16
CA GLN A 145 15.79 -1.71 -1.85
C GLN A 145 14.49 -1.11 -1.30
N GLN A 146 13.54 -1.93 -0.84
CA GLN A 146 12.17 -1.47 -0.56
C GLN A 146 11.80 -1.46 0.92
N ARG A 147 12.34 -2.38 1.73
CA ARG A 147 11.99 -2.42 3.17
C ARG A 147 12.43 -1.21 3.96
N ASN A 148 13.56 -0.60 3.59
CA ASN A 148 14.11 0.54 4.31
C ASN A 148 13.18 1.76 4.22
N SER A 149 12.65 2.05 3.04
CA SER A 149 11.69 3.14 2.87
C SER A 149 10.37 2.85 3.57
N LEU A 150 9.86 1.62 3.48
CA LEU A 150 8.64 1.25 4.17
C LEU A 150 8.76 1.39 5.69
N SER A 151 9.93 1.02 6.25
CA SER A 151 10.23 1.21 7.67
C SER A 151 10.23 2.69 8.06
N TYR A 152 10.80 3.54 7.20
CA TYR A 152 10.76 5.00 7.38
C TYR A 152 9.32 5.52 7.38
N PHE A 153 8.47 5.14 6.41
CA PHE A 153 7.10 5.64 6.32
C PHE A 153 6.20 5.15 7.45
N VAL A 154 6.35 3.90 7.89
CA VAL A 154 5.65 3.39 9.08
C VAL A 154 6.09 4.12 10.34
N GLY A 155 7.40 4.33 10.52
CA GLY A 155 7.94 5.12 11.63
C GLY A 155 7.44 6.57 11.61
N TYR A 156 7.41 7.20 10.44
CA TYR A 156 6.89 8.55 10.23
C TYR A 156 5.39 8.65 10.60
N ALA A 157 4.57 7.72 10.10
CA ALA A 157 3.14 7.67 10.40
C ALA A 157 2.89 7.58 11.92
N LYS A 158 3.57 6.65 12.60
CA LYS A 158 3.49 6.53 14.07
C LYS A 158 3.97 7.80 14.78
N GLY A 159 5.07 8.41 14.31
CA GLY A 159 5.57 9.67 14.83
C GLY A 159 4.60 10.86 14.67
N LYS A 160 3.70 10.79 13.69
CA LYS A 160 2.60 11.75 13.49
C LYS A 160 1.32 11.42 14.28
N GLY A 161 1.36 10.38 15.12
CA GLY A 161 0.20 9.92 15.90
C GLY A 161 -0.86 9.21 15.06
N VAL A 162 -0.46 8.63 13.91
CA VAL A 162 -1.31 7.75 13.10
C VAL A 162 -1.12 6.33 13.61
N ASP A 163 -2.22 5.64 13.91
CA ASP A 163 -2.16 4.23 14.29
C ASP A 163 -1.86 3.37 13.05
N VAL A 164 -0.97 2.39 13.20
CA VAL A 164 -0.52 1.54 12.08
C VAL A 164 -0.66 0.08 12.47
N TYR A 165 -1.55 -0.61 11.76
CA TYR A 165 -1.76 -2.05 11.90
C TYR A 165 -1.08 -2.82 10.76
N ILE A 166 -0.26 -3.81 11.11
CA ILE A 166 0.30 -4.77 10.16
C ILE A 166 0.05 -6.18 10.70
N PRO A 167 -0.64 -7.05 9.95
CA PRO A 167 -0.93 -8.38 10.45
C PRO A 167 0.34 -9.21 10.72
N SER A 168 0.33 -9.91 11.86
CA SER A 168 1.47 -10.65 12.44
C SER A 168 2.18 -11.68 11.53
N ASN A 169 1.55 -12.14 10.45
CA ASN A 169 2.14 -13.08 9.51
C ASN A 169 2.97 -12.42 8.40
N HIS A 170 3.03 -11.08 8.36
CA HIS A 170 3.85 -10.31 7.41
C HIS A 170 5.07 -9.70 8.11
N ASN A 171 6.25 -10.18 7.74
CA ASN A 171 7.44 -10.10 8.58
C ASN A 171 8.44 -8.98 8.21
N PHE A 172 8.01 -7.93 7.52
CA PHE A 172 8.96 -6.92 7.01
C PHE A 172 9.48 -5.94 8.08
N LEU A 173 8.80 -5.77 9.22
CA LEU A 173 9.24 -4.95 10.36
C LEU A 173 9.59 -5.76 11.63
N ARG A 174 10.02 -7.03 11.47
CA ARG A 174 10.40 -7.85 12.64
C ARG A 174 11.70 -7.35 13.26
N ILE A 175 11.57 -6.55 14.31
CA ILE A 175 12.66 -6.23 15.24
C ILE A 175 12.54 -7.18 16.43
N ASN A 176 13.41 -8.19 16.46
CA ASN A 176 13.43 -9.25 17.47
C ASN A 176 14.55 -9.06 18.52
N GLN A 177 15.33 -8.00 18.39
CA GLN A 177 16.45 -7.70 19.27
C GLN A 177 16.50 -6.21 19.55
N ILE A 178 16.75 -5.86 20.81
CA ILE A 178 17.14 -4.51 21.20
C ILE A 178 18.63 -4.57 21.52
N TYR A 179 19.42 -3.83 20.76
CA TYR A 179 20.88 -3.83 20.92
C TYR A 179 21.27 -3.41 22.34
N GLY A 180 22.11 -4.21 23.00
CA GLY A 180 22.53 -3.99 24.38
C GLY A 180 21.61 -4.57 25.46
N TYR A 181 20.49 -5.23 25.11
CA TYR A 181 19.55 -5.79 26.09
C TYR A 181 19.30 -7.29 25.89
N ASN A 182 19.09 -8.01 27.00
CA ASN A 182 18.68 -9.40 26.98
C ASN A 182 17.20 -9.49 26.59
N THR A 183 16.91 -10.10 25.45
CA THR A 183 15.58 -10.12 24.81
C THR A 183 14.57 -11.02 25.53
N LYS A 184 14.97 -11.79 26.55
CA LYS A 184 14.08 -12.73 27.26
C LYS A 184 12.82 -12.07 27.84
N ASN A 185 12.89 -10.78 28.22
CA ASN A 185 11.76 -10.05 28.83
C ASN A 185 11.23 -8.91 27.95
N ILE A 186 11.65 -8.81 26.68
CA ILE A 186 11.27 -7.71 25.80
C ILE A 186 10.24 -8.21 24.81
N GLU A 187 9.07 -7.56 24.81
CA GLU A 187 8.04 -7.84 23.82
C GLU A 187 8.53 -7.45 22.41
N PRO A 188 8.42 -8.35 21.42
CA PRO A 188 8.83 -8.05 20.04
C PRO A 188 8.07 -6.85 19.45
N TYR A 189 8.76 -6.03 18.64
CA TYR A 189 8.19 -4.80 18.09
C TYR A 189 6.89 -5.01 17.31
N TRP A 190 6.75 -6.15 16.63
CA TRP A 190 5.56 -6.46 15.83
C TRP A 190 4.28 -6.58 16.67
N LYS A 191 4.35 -6.82 17.98
CA LYS A 191 3.16 -6.78 18.85
C LYS A 191 2.56 -5.37 18.95
N TYR A 192 3.41 -4.35 18.92
CA TYR A 192 3.02 -2.94 18.90
C TYR A 192 2.58 -2.44 17.51
N LEU A 193 2.58 -3.32 16.51
CA LEU A 193 1.97 -3.10 15.18
C LEU A 193 0.62 -3.82 15.07
N ASN A 194 0.17 -4.52 16.12
CA ASN A 194 -1.11 -5.22 16.17
C ASN A 194 -2.04 -4.66 17.27
N SER A 195 -1.64 -3.57 17.94
CA SER A 195 -2.31 -3.07 19.14
C SER A 195 -3.50 -2.18 18.81
N ASN A 196 -4.60 -2.82 18.42
CA ASN A 196 -5.99 -2.40 18.65
C ASN A 196 -7.00 -3.57 18.44
N GLN A 197 -6.55 -4.83 18.53
CA GLN A 197 -7.43 -6.02 18.44
C GLN A 197 -7.92 -6.56 19.79
N THR A 198 -7.88 -5.75 20.85
CA THR A 198 -8.51 -6.09 22.15
C THR A 198 -9.77 -5.28 22.37
N MET A 199 -10.83 -5.65 21.66
CA MET A 199 -12.18 -6.03 22.15
C MET A 199 -13.16 -6.05 20.98
#